data_AF-A0A0N7JD48-F1
#
_entry.id   AF-A0A0N7JD48-F1
#
_cell.length_a   1.000
_cell.length_b   1.000
_cell.length_c   1.000
_cell.angle_alpha   90.00
_cell.angle_beta   90.00
_cell.angle_gamma   90.00
#
_symmetry.space_group_name_H-M   'P 1'
#
loop_
_entity.id
_entity.type
_entity.pdbx_description
1 polymer ?
#
loop_
_entity_poly.entity_id
_entity_poly.type
_entity_poly.pdbx_seq_one_letter_code
_entity_poly.pdbx_strand_id
1 'polypeptide(L)' 'MKFYADNKGGIVILRGEDGAIAVVPEDEVCRLAERLNLIIVGYNCKKRG' A
#
# COMPACT_ATOMS: atom_id res chain seq x y z
N MET A 1 8.21 -6.14 6.62
CA MET A 1 7.73 -6.74 5.36
C MET A 1 7.52 -5.60 4.38
N LYS A 2 8.14 -5.65 3.19
CA LYS A 2 7.99 -4.61 2.17
C LYS A 2 6.92 -5.02 1.16
N PHE A 3 6.13 -4.06 0.73
CA PHE A 3 5.17 -4.20 -0.36
C PHE A 3 5.50 -3.20 -1.46
N TYR A 4 5.43 -3.63 -2.72
CA TYR A 4 5.58 -2.77 -3.88
C TYR A 4 4.19 -2.40 -4.40
N ALA A 5 3.94 -1.10 -4.57
CA ALA A 5 2.67 -0.58 -5.04
C ALA A 5 2.64 -0.39 -6.55
N ASP A 6 1.55 -0.80 -7.19
CA ASP A 6 1.19 -0.47 -8.57
C ASP A 6 -0.20 0.18 -8.57
N ASN A 7 -0.28 1.45 -8.97
CA ASN A 7 -1.52 2.23 -8.96
C ASN A 7 -2.27 2.02 -10.27
N LYS A 8 -3.54 1.58 -10.18
CA LYS A 8 -4.42 1.31 -11.32
C LYS A 8 -5.68 2.18 -11.30
N GLY A 9 -5.57 3.41 -10.81
CA GLY A 9 -6.66 4.39 -10.81
C GLY A 9 -7.82 3.98 -9.90
N GLY A 10 -7.84 4.50 -8.67
CA GLY A 10 -8.84 4.16 -7.66
C GLY A 10 -8.53 2.90 -6.85
N ILE A 11 -7.61 2.06 -7.32
CA ILE A 11 -7.06 0.91 -6.58
C ILE A 11 -5.54 0.87 -6.66
N VAL A 12 -4.94 0.26 -5.65
CA VAL A 12 -3.51 -0.01 -5.56
C VAL A 12 -3.30 -1.51 -5.33
N ILE A 13 -2.47 -2.11 -6.18
CA ILE A 13 -2.04 -3.50 -6.03
C ILE A 13 -0.74 -3.52 -5.23
N LEU A 14 -0.76 -4.17 -4.08
CA LEU A 14 0.39 -4.36 -3.20
C LEU A 14 0.97 -5.77 -3.41
N ARG A 15 2.23 -5.85 -3.81
CA ARG A 15 2.96 -7.12 -3.99
C ARG A 15 4.02 -7.27 -2.90
N GLY A 16 3.89 -8.30 -2.07
CA GLY A 16 4.86 -8.66 -1.04
C GLY A 16 6.04 -9.44 -1.60
N GLU A 17 7.17 -9.40 -0.90
CA GLU A 17 8.38 -10.15 -1.27
C GLU A 17 8.20 -11.68 -1.13
N ASP A 18 7.22 -12.11 -0.34
CA ASP A 18 6.81 -13.50 -0.13
C ASP A 18 5.84 -14.02 -1.21
N GLY A 19 5.51 -13.19 -2.21
CA GLY A 19 4.54 -13.50 -3.24
C GLY A 19 3.09 -13.19 -2.85
N ALA A 20 2.83 -12.62 -1.67
CA ALA A 20 1.51 -12.15 -1.30
C ALA A 20 1.04 -11.02 -2.22
N ILE A 21 -0.26 -11.01 -2.56
CA ILE A 21 -0.88 -9.96 -3.37
C ILE A 21 -2.11 -9.47 -2.64
N ALA A 22 -2.22 -8.14 -2.48
CA ALA A 22 -3.42 -7.48 -1.98
C ALA A 22 -3.87 -6.40 -2.96
N VAL A 23 -5.19 -6.28 -3.12
CA VAL A 23 -5.81 -5.19 -3.90
C VAL A 23 -6.56 -4.31 -2.91
N VAL A 24 -6.22 -3.04 -2.87
CA VAL A 24 -6.69 -2.11 -1.85
C VAL A 24 -7.21 -0.84 -2.53
N PRO A 25 -8.35 -0.27 -2.12
CA PRO A 25 -8.77 1.06 -2.55
C PRO A 25 -7.70 2.10 -2.23
N GLU A 26 -7.44 3.03 -3.16
CA GLU A 26 -6.37 4.01 -3.05
C GLU A 26 -6.43 4.85 -1.75
N ASP A 27 -7.65 5.20 -1.32
CA ASP A 27 -7.96 5.97 -0.11
C ASP A 27 -7.76 5.19 1.19
N GLU A 28 -7.70 3.86 1.13
CA GLU A 28 -7.50 2.97 2.28
C GLU A 28 -6.05 2.50 2.44
N VAL A 29 -5.21 2.63 1.40
CA VAL A 29 -3.81 2.14 1.40
C VAL A 29 -3.02 2.66 2.60
N CYS A 30 -3.14 3.96 2.90
CA CYS A 30 -2.39 4.57 3.99
C CYS A 30 -2.90 4.15 5.36
N ARG A 31 -4.23 4.02 5.53
CA ARG A 31 -4.81 3.49 6.76
C ARG A 31 -4.35 2.05 7.01
N LEU A 32 -4.29 1.25 5.96
CA LEU A 32 -3.80 -0.13 6.03
C LEU A 32 -2.31 -0.15 6.42
N ALA A 33 -1.49 0.69 5.77
CA ALA A 33 -0.06 0.80 6.04
C ALA A 33 0.22 1.18 7.50
N GLU A 34 -0.51 2.15 8.05
CA GLU A 34 -0.37 2.58 9.44
C GLU A 34 -0.83 1.50 10.43
N ARG A 35 -2.01 0.90 10.21
CA ARG A 35 -2.57 -0.12 11.11
C ARG A 35 -1.71 -1.38 11.22
N LEU A 36 -1.07 -1.75 10.12
CA LEU A 36 -0.26 -2.97 10.01
C LEU A 36 1.25 -2.69 10.05
N ASN A 37 1.65 -1.42 10.25
CA ASN A 37 3.04 -0.96 10.24
C ASN A 37 3.82 -1.46 9.01
N LEU A 38 3.22 -1.32 7.82
CA LEU A 38 3.77 -1.79 6.56
C LEU A 38 4.62 -0.72 5.89
N ILE A 39 5.68 -1.17 5.20
CA ILE A 39 6.48 -0.31 4.32
C ILE A 39 6.01 -0.54 2.89
N ILE A 40 5.39 0.48 2.29
CA ILE A 40 4.92 0.43 0.90
C ILE A 40 5.88 1.25 0.02
N VAL A 41 6.63 0.54 -0.82
CA VAL A 41 7.58 1.12 -1.78
C VAL A 41 6.81 1.65 -2.99
N GLY A 42 7.14 2.86 -3.43
CA GLY A 42 6.48 3.52 -4.57
C GLY A 42 5.15 4.19 -4.23
N TYR A 43 4.74 4.19 -2.97
CA TYR A 43 3.52 4.85 -2.51
C TYR A 43 3.83 5.78 -1.33
N ASN A 44 3.54 7.07 -1.49
CA ASN A 44 3.81 8.06 -0.46
C ASN A 44 2.52 8.43 0.28
N CYS A 45 2.39 7.91 1.49
CA CYS A 45 1.35 8.35 2.41
C CYS A 45 1.70 9.73 2.94
N LYS A 46 1.07 10.76 2.37
CA LYS A 46 1.11 12.09 2.97
C LYS A 46 0.52 11.97 4.37
N LYS A 47 1.35 12.16 5.40
CA LYS A 47 0.86 12.42 6.76
C LYS A 47 -0.11 13.60 6.64
N ARG A 48 -1.39 13.38 6.96
CA ARG A 48 -2.31 14.50 7.20
C ARG A 48 -1.74 15.26 8.40
N GLY A 49 -1.11 16.39 8.12
CA GLY A 49 -0.86 17.44 9.11
C GLY A 49 -2.15 18.16 9.44
#